data_AF-A0A4V2RJG8-F1
#
_entry.id   AF-A0A4V2RJG8-F1
#
_cell.length_a   1.000
_cell.length_b   1.000
_cell.length_c   1.000
_cell.angle_alpha   90.00
_cell.angle_beta   90.00
_cell.angle_gamma   90.00
#
_symmetry.space_group_name_H-M   'P 1'
#
loop_
_entity.id
_entity.type
_entity.pdbx_description
1 polymer ?
#
loop_
_entity_poly.entity_id
_entity_poly.type
_entity_poly.pdbx_seq_one_letter_code
_entity_poly.pdbx_strand_id
1 'polypeptide(L)' 'MDRFELPHTVRRSSKEVQELYGTAYEAAAERVGEGEDAERAAYGAVKEKYELENDHWVPKQD' A
#
# COMPACT_ATOMS: atom_id res chain seq x y z
N MET A 1 -10.52 4.91 -2.71
CA MET A 1 -10.70 3.43 -2.73
C MET A 1 -11.55 2.97 -1.56
N ASP A 2 -12.46 2.04 -1.82
CA ASP A 2 -13.15 1.30 -0.77
C ASP A 2 -12.16 0.35 -0.07
N ARG A 3 -12.29 0.13 1.25
CA ARG A 3 -11.41 -0.81 1.99
C ARG A 3 -11.43 -2.25 1.44
N PHE A 4 -12.39 -2.56 0.58
CA PHE A 4 -12.55 -3.84 -0.10
C PHE A 4 -11.65 -4.01 -1.31
N GLU A 5 -11.11 -2.93 -1.87
CA GLU A 5 -10.13 -2.95 -2.97
C GLU A 5 -8.69 -3.12 -2.47
N LEU A 6 -8.48 -3.01 -1.14
CA LEU A 6 -7.17 -3.16 -0.54
C LEU A 6 -6.74 -4.63 -0.49
N PRO A 7 -5.45 -4.91 -0.77
CA PRO A 7 -4.88 -6.22 -0.55
C PRO A 7 -5.09 -6.70 0.89
N HIS A 8 -5.28 -8.01 1.08
CA HIS A 8 -5.56 -8.59 2.39
C HIS A 8 -4.49 -8.28 3.45
N THR A 9 -3.20 -8.27 3.05
CA THR A 9 -2.06 -7.88 3.90
C THR A 9 -2.14 -6.42 4.33
N VAL A 10 -2.43 -5.49 3.41
CA VAL A 10 -2.58 -4.06 3.70
C VAL A 10 -3.79 -3.81 4.62
N ARG A 11 -4.91 -4.48 4.37
CA ARG A 11 -6.12 -4.38 5.19
C ARG A 11 -5.93 -4.88 6.63
N ARG A 12 -5.07 -5.87 6.85
CA ARG A 12 -4.70 -6.36 8.19
C ARG A 12 -3.65 -5.51 8.89
N SER A 13 -3.02 -4.60 8.16
CA SER A 13 -1.99 -3.70 8.68
C SER A 13 -2.58 -2.47 9.36
N SER A 14 -1.72 -1.73 10.05
CA SER A 14 -2.05 -0.46 10.70
C SER A 14 -2.70 0.54 9.74
N LYS A 15 -3.49 1.47 10.30
CA LYS A 15 -4.22 2.48 9.53
C LYS A 15 -3.30 3.34 8.65
N GLU A 16 -2.10 3.67 9.15
CA GLU A 16 -1.10 4.41 8.37
C GLU A 16 -0.66 3.68 7.09
N VAL A 17 -0.52 2.35 7.14
CA VAL A 17 -0.19 1.53 5.95
C VAL A 17 -1.32 1.61 4.94
N GLN A 18 -2.57 1.51 5.40
CA GLN A 18 -3.75 1.59 4.54
C GLN A 18 -3.84 2.96 3.85
N GLU A 19 -3.61 4.04 4.60
CA GLU A 19 -3.63 5.42 4.08
C GLU A 19 -2.47 5.67 3.10
N LEU A 20 -1.26 5.20 3.43
CA LEU A 20 -0.10 5.31 2.53
C LEU A 20 -0.31 4.55 1.24
N TYR A 21 -0.80 3.30 1.32
CA TYR A 21 -1.07 2.49 0.15
C TYR A 21 -2.15 3.14 -0.73
N GLY A 22 -3.26 3.61 -0.15
CA GLY A 22 -4.33 4.27 -0.91
C GLY A 22 -3.82 5.52 -1.63
N THR A 23 -3.12 6.40 -0.92
CA THR A 23 -2.56 7.64 -1.49
C THR A 23 -1.59 7.33 -2.64
N ALA A 24 -0.71 6.33 -2.45
CA ALA A 24 0.25 5.95 -3.47
C ALA A 24 -0.41 5.27 -4.68
N TYR A 25 -1.47 4.49 -4.45
CA TYR A 25 -2.25 3.87 -5.51
C TYR A 25 -3.00 4.91 -6.34
N GLU A 26 -3.68 5.87 -5.71
CA GLU A 26 -4.35 6.99 -6.40
C GLU A 26 -3.35 7.76 -7.27
N ALA A 27 -2.24 8.19 -6.67
CA ALA A 27 -1.21 8.95 -7.37
C ALA A 27 -0.52 8.16 -8.50
N ALA A 28 -0.49 6.83 -8.41
CA ALA A 28 0.02 5.97 -9.47
C ALA A 28 -1.03 5.74 -10.55
N ALA A 29 -2.29 5.47 -10.19
CA ALA A 29 -3.40 5.32 -11.13
C ALA A 29 -3.56 6.56 -12.03
N GLU A 30 -3.37 7.76 -11.48
CA GLU A 30 -3.36 9.01 -12.26
C GLU A 30 -2.21 9.10 -13.29
N ARG A 31 -1.09 8.41 -13.04
CA ARG A 31 0.11 8.48 -13.88
C ARG A 31 0.23 7.35 -14.89
N VAL A 32 0.06 6.12 -14.44
CA VAL A 32 0.31 4.90 -15.23
C VAL A 32 -0.99 4.19 -15.63
N GLY A 33 -2.14 4.66 -15.13
CA GLY A 33 -3.42 4.00 -15.27
C GLY A 33 -3.69 3.02 -14.13
N GLU A 34 -4.97 2.74 -13.91
CA GLU A 34 -5.43 1.75 -12.93
C GLU A 34 -4.99 0.34 -13.34
N GLY A 35 -4.54 -0.46 -12.36
CA GLY A 35 -4.13 -1.86 -12.59
C GLY A 35 -2.87 -2.28 -11.83
N GLU A 36 -2.22 -3.34 -12.31
CA GLU A 36 -1.04 -3.95 -11.67
C GLU A 36 0.16 -2.99 -11.54
N ASP A 37 0.30 -2.00 -12.43
CA ASP A 37 1.34 -0.98 -12.32
C ASP A 37 1.08 -0.01 -11.15
N ALA A 38 -0.17 0.42 -10.96
CA ALA A 38 -0.56 1.25 -9.83
C ALA A 38 -0.43 0.49 -8.50
N GLU A 39 -0.79 -0.80 -8.47
CA GLU A 39 -0.57 -1.66 -7.29
C GLU A 39 0.91 -1.79 -6.94
N ARG A 40 1.78 -2.04 -7.94
CA ARG A 40 3.23 -2.13 -7.70
C ARG A 40 3.81 -0.83 -7.16
N ALA A 41 3.40 0.31 -7.70
CA ALA A 41 3.83 1.61 -7.20
C ALA A 41 3.38 1.85 -5.75
N ALA A 42 2.14 1.49 -5.41
CA ALA A 42 1.62 1.58 -4.06
C ALA A 42 2.39 0.71 -3.07
N TYR A 43 2.69 -0.54 -3.43
CA TYR A 43 3.55 -1.40 -2.62
C TYR A 43 4.98 -0.88 -2.50
N GLY A 44 5.50 -0.21 -3.53
CA GLY A 44 6.79 0.47 -3.48
C GLY A 44 6.83 1.50 -2.36
N ALA A 45 5.86 2.40 -2.32
CA ALA A 45 5.75 3.43 -1.28
C ALA A 45 5.63 2.83 0.13
N VAL A 46 4.84 1.76 0.29
CA VAL A 46 4.73 1.05 1.57
C VAL A 46 6.07 0.44 1.97
N LYS A 47 6.78 -0.24 1.05
CA LYS A 47 8.08 -0.87 1.30
C LYS A 47 9.19 0.11 1.66
N GLU A 48 9.05 1.39 1.34
CA GLU A 48 10.03 2.40 1.77
C GLU A 48 9.99 2.58 3.30
N LYS A 49 8.80 2.67 3.88
CA LYS A 49 8.59 2.98 5.31
C LYS A 49 8.22 1.78 6.19
N TYR A 50 7.71 0.73 5.58
CA TYR A 50 7.22 -0.46 6.28
C TYR A 50 7.90 -1.71 5.71
N GLU A 51 7.99 -2.75 6.53
CA GLU A 51 8.44 -4.08 6.16
C GLU A 51 7.31 -5.09 6.37
N LEU A 52 7.28 -6.13 5.54
CA LEU A 52 6.25 -7.16 5.63
C LEU A 52 6.64 -8.17 6.70
N GLU A 53 5.90 -8.22 7.80
CA GLU A 53 6.04 -9.19 8.88
C GLU A 53 4.88 -10.19 8.83
N ASN A 54 5.19 -11.43 8.42
CA ASN A 54 4.24 -12.55 8.24
C ASN A 54 3.05 -12.24 7.33
N ASP A 55 2.07 -11.49 7.82
CA ASP A 55 0.80 -11.19 7.17
C ASP A 55 0.41 -9.70 7.20
N HIS A 56 1.21 -8.84 7.81
CA HIS A 56 0.94 -7.41 7.91
C HIS A 56 2.23 -6.60 7.74
N TRP A 57 2.08 -5.31 7.45
CA TRP A 57 3.17 -4.36 7.30
C TRP A 57 3.42 -3.65 8.63
N VAL A 58 4.65 -3.71 9.10
CA VAL A 58 5.11 -3.05 10.33
C VAL A 58 6.05 -1.89 9.96
N PRO A 59 6.02 -0.76 10.67
CA PRO A 59 6.89 0.36 10.38
C PRO A 59 8.34 -0.04 10.62
N LYS A 60 9.22 0.34 9.71
CA LYS A 60 10.66 0.17 9.91
C LYS A 60 11.08 1.01 11.11
N GLN A 61 11.74 0.37 12.06
CA GLN A 61 12.42 1.08 13.13
C GLN A 61 13.81 1.44 12.61
N ASP A 62 13.97 2.68 12.12
CA ASP A 62 15.30 3.27 11.88
C ASP A 62 15.95 3.67 13.21
#